data_AF-J4UFQ0-F1
#
_entry.id   AF-J4UFQ0-F1
#
_cell.length_a   1.000
_cell.length_b   1.000
_cell.length_c   1.000
_cell.angle_alpha   90.00
_cell.angle_beta   90.00
_cell.angle_gamma   90.00
#
_symmetry.space_group_name_H-M   'P 1'
#
loop_
_entity.id
_entity.type
_entity.pdbx_description
1 polymer ?
#
loop_
_entity_poly.entity_id
_entity_poly.type
_entity_poly.pdbx_seq_one_letter_code
_entity_poly.pdbx_strand_id
1 'polypeptide(L)'
;MVTKLRTAHGLQGLSRSADFTARHSRLAALAWSRTLSPKIFLRIEICGPDRPYLTIVDLPGLVHSKNKYQSASDISLIQRLVTRYMKQKRSIILAVVSAKNDYANQIVLKLARTADPDGMRTLGVITKPDTLNAGPELERSFLSLARNQEVTFRLGWHVLRNRDTERELWTLDERDADESYFLSSGAWASLAPECRGSTSLRAA
;
A
#
# COMPACT_ATOMS: atom_id res chain seq x y z
N MET A 1 -3.32 -1.66 -3.23
CA MET A 1 -3.02 -0.31 -3.76
C MET A 1 -2.12 -0.47 -4.98
N VAL A 2 -2.08 0.48 -5.92
CA VAL A 2 -1.15 0.42 -7.06
C VAL A 2 -0.23 1.62 -6.93
N THR A 3 1.06 1.39 -6.79
CA THR A 3 2.04 2.44 -6.49
C THR A 3 2.87 2.74 -7.73
N LYS A 4 2.69 3.92 -8.32
CA LYS A 4 3.44 4.32 -9.51
C LYS A 4 4.80 4.92 -9.13
N LEU A 5 5.81 4.08 -9.02
CA LEU A 5 7.21 4.52 -8.95
C LEU A 5 7.68 4.99 -10.34
N ARG A 6 8.15 6.24 -10.45
CA ARG A 6 8.87 6.75 -11.62
C ARG A 6 10.13 7.48 -11.15
N THR A 7 11.30 6.99 -11.52
CA THR A 7 12.55 7.75 -11.48
C THR A 7 12.65 8.54 -12.78
N ALA A 8 12.78 9.87 -12.71
CA ALA A 8 13.00 10.72 -13.87
C ALA A 8 14.47 11.15 -13.92
N HIS A 9 15.19 10.77 -14.97
CA HIS A 9 16.48 11.34 -15.30
C HIS A 9 16.30 12.60 -16.17
N GLY A 10 16.98 13.67 -15.76
CA GLY A 10 17.32 14.80 -16.62
C GLY A 10 16.23 15.85 -16.79
N LEU A 11 16.44 17.01 -16.17
CA LEU A 11 16.46 18.32 -16.85
C LEU A 11 17.03 19.34 -15.84
N GLN A 12 18.22 19.83 -16.14
CA GLN A 12 18.84 20.97 -15.47
C GLN A 12 18.14 22.28 -15.87
N GLY A 13 18.06 23.21 -14.92
CA GLY A 13 17.93 24.64 -15.18
C GLY A 13 16.56 25.24 -14.87
N LEU A 14 16.43 25.92 -13.72
CA LEU A 14 16.34 27.39 -13.63
C LEU A 14 15.75 27.87 -12.28
N SER A 15 16.51 28.79 -11.69
CA SER A 15 16.13 29.91 -10.82
C SER A 15 15.50 29.69 -9.43
N ARG A 16 16.18 30.31 -8.46
CA ARG A 16 15.74 30.68 -7.11
C ARG A 16 14.49 31.59 -7.15
N SER A 17 13.58 31.40 -6.20
CA SER A 17 13.05 32.48 -5.34
C SER A 17 12.26 31.86 -4.19
N ALA A 18 12.54 32.31 -2.97
CA ALA A 18 11.72 32.10 -1.80
C ALA A 18 10.41 32.89 -1.93
N ASP A 19 9.30 32.34 -1.43
CA ASP A 19 8.56 32.94 -0.32
C ASP A 19 7.35 32.10 0.07
N PHE A 20 7.34 31.71 1.33
CA PHE A 20 6.30 30.98 2.02
C PHE A 20 5.36 32.01 2.66
N THR A 21 4.08 32.02 2.27
CA THR A 21 3.05 32.69 3.05
C THR A 21 1.76 31.88 3.01
N ALA A 22 1.50 31.20 4.12
CA ALA A 22 0.22 30.56 4.39
C ALA A 22 -0.90 31.62 4.46
N ARG A 23 -1.97 31.44 3.68
CA ARG A 23 -3.24 32.15 3.86
C ARG A 23 -4.37 31.14 3.97
N HIS A 24 -4.87 30.97 5.19
CA HIS A 24 -6.17 30.36 5.47
C HIS A 24 -7.28 31.38 5.13
N SER A 25 -8.33 30.94 4.43
CA SER A 25 -9.70 30.86 4.95
C SER A 25 -10.79 31.02 3.88
N ARG A 26 -11.89 30.31 4.15
CA ARG A 26 -13.23 30.30 3.51
C ARG A 26 -13.35 29.46 2.24
N LEU A 27 -14.18 28.40 2.31
CA LEU A 27 -15.48 28.38 1.64
C LEU A 27 -16.31 27.14 2.02
N ALA A 28 -17.58 27.45 2.32
CA ALA A 28 -18.80 26.69 2.08
C ALA A 28 -18.91 25.22 2.56
N ALA A 29 -19.72 25.06 3.60
CA ALA A 29 -20.56 23.89 3.79
C ALA A 29 -21.35 23.59 2.50
N LEU A 30 -21.05 22.47 1.85
CA LEU A 30 -21.84 21.91 0.76
C LEU A 30 -22.15 20.45 1.10
N ALA A 31 -23.44 20.17 1.12
CA ALA A 31 -24.09 18.92 1.46
C ALA A 31 -23.31 17.68 0.99
N TRP A 32 -22.93 16.83 1.95
CA TRP A 32 -22.37 15.52 1.70
C TRP A 32 -23.45 14.57 1.14
N SER A 33 -23.56 14.50 -0.18
CA SER A 33 -24.13 13.32 -0.85
C SER A 33 -23.00 12.34 -1.14
N ARG A 34 -23.02 11.16 -0.49
CA ARG A 34 -22.07 10.06 -0.70
C ARG A 34 -22.40 9.30 -1.98
N THR A 35 -22.42 9.98 -3.12
CA THR A 35 -22.38 9.33 -4.43
C THR A 35 -20.93 9.33 -4.91
N LEU A 36 -20.35 8.14 -5.11
CA LEU A 36 -19.03 7.98 -5.71
C LEU A 36 -19.08 8.50 -7.15
N SER A 37 -18.74 9.77 -7.33
CA SER A 37 -18.65 10.39 -8.64
C SER A 37 -17.32 9.99 -9.30
N PRO A 38 -17.31 9.55 -10.58
CA PRO A 38 -16.15 8.96 -11.24
C PRO A 38 -14.97 9.92 -11.54
N LYS A 39 -14.97 11.13 -10.93
CA LYS A 39 -14.06 12.24 -11.28
C LYS A 39 -13.49 13.02 -10.08
N ILE A 40 -13.69 12.59 -8.83
CA ILE A 40 -13.08 13.27 -7.68
C ILE A 40 -11.81 12.52 -7.29
N PHE A 41 -10.65 13.14 -7.51
CA PHE A 41 -9.37 12.69 -6.99
C PHE A 41 -8.84 13.73 -6.01
N LEU A 42 -8.39 13.28 -4.84
CA LEU A 42 -7.61 14.11 -3.94
C LEU A 42 -6.14 14.01 -4.35
N ARG A 43 -5.55 15.13 -4.78
CA ARG A 43 -4.12 15.23 -5.08
C ARG A 43 -3.45 15.99 -3.95
N ILE A 44 -2.49 15.34 -3.29
CA ILE A 44 -1.63 15.96 -2.29
C ILE A 44 -0.24 16.04 -2.91
N GLU A 45 0.31 17.25 -2.98
CA GLU A 45 1.66 17.50 -3.46
C GLU A 45 2.54 17.95 -2.30
N ILE A 46 3.68 17.29 -2.14
CA ILE A 46 4.63 17.62 -1.09
C ILE A 46 6.00 17.80 -1.73
N CYS A 47 6.53 19.02 -1.69
CA CYS A 47 7.78 19.41 -2.32
C CYS A 47 8.86 19.68 -1.25
N GLY A 48 10.11 19.44 -1.60
CA GLY A 48 11.26 19.71 -0.72
C GLY A 48 12.56 19.22 -1.35
N PRO A 49 13.71 19.77 -0.94
CA PRO A 49 15.02 19.42 -1.50
C PRO A 49 15.41 17.96 -1.24
N ASP A 50 15.03 17.41 -0.09
CA ASP A 50 15.41 16.06 0.36
C ASP A 50 14.31 15.00 0.12
N ARG A 51 13.35 15.27 -0.78
CA ARG A 51 12.22 14.36 -1.04
C ARG A 51 12.43 13.55 -2.31
N PRO A 52 12.17 12.24 -2.29
CA PRO A 52 12.24 11.43 -3.49
C PRO A 52 11.13 11.79 -4.48
N TYR A 53 11.43 11.70 -5.77
CA TYR A 53 10.42 11.82 -6.84
C TYR A 53 9.52 10.58 -6.85
N LEU A 54 8.44 10.63 -6.08
CA LEU A 54 7.53 9.51 -5.88
C LEU A 54 6.08 9.93 -6.08
N THR A 55 5.30 9.11 -6.78
CA THR A 55 3.84 9.27 -6.90
C THR A 55 3.14 8.02 -6.39
N ILE A 56 2.45 8.15 -5.26
CA ILE A 56 1.63 7.07 -4.71
C ILE A 56 0.18 7.34 -5.09
N VAL A 57 -0.51 6.32 -5.59
CA VAL A 57 -1.94 6.39 -5.85
C VAL A 57 -2.64 5.42 -4.89
N ASP A 58 -3.37 5.99 -3.94
CA ASP A 58 -4.28 5.20 -3.12
C ASP A 58 -5.56 4.92 -3.91
N LEU A 59 -5.99 3.66 -3.90
CA LEU A 59 -7.16 3.21 -4.63
C LEU A 59 -8.18 2.69 -3.61
N PRO A 60 -9.49 2.89 -3.85
CA PRO A 60 -10.51 2.41 -2.93
C PRO A 60 -10.34 0.92 -2.63
N GLY A 61 -10.56 0.55 -1.36
CA GLY A 61 -10.48 -0.83 -0.91
C GLY A 61 -11.38 -1.75 -1.73
N LEU A 62 -10.85 -2.91 -2.13
CA LEU A 62 -11.59 -3.92 -2.87
C LEU A 62 -12.53 -4.65 -1.90
N VAL A 63 -13.77 -4.17 -1.78
CA VAL A 63 -14.80 -4.83 -0.97
C VAL A 63 -15.56 -5.83 -1.84
N HIS A 64 -15.56 -7.10 -1.43
CA HIS A 64 -16.26 -8.17 -2.14
C HIS A 64 -17.68 -8.42 -1.61
N SER A 65 -17.98 -7.94 -0.39
CA SER A 65 -19.26 -8.17 0.28
C SER A 65 -20.14 -6.93 0.16
N LYS A 66 -21.39 -7.11 -0.30
CA LYS A 66 -22.41 -6.06 -0.29
C LYS A 66 -22.65 -5.61 1.15
N ASN A 67 -21.98 -4.56 1.60
CA ASN A 67 -22.43 -3.83 2.78
C ASN A 67 -23.73 -3.14 2.41
N LYS A 68 -24.68 -2.98 3.35
CA LYS A 68 -25.98 -2.30 3.14
C LYS A 68 -25.88 -0.91 2.48
N TYR A 69 -24.68 -0.34 2.45
CA TYR A 69 -24.37 1.00 1.95
C TYR A 69 -23.67 1.05 0.58
N GLN A 70 -23.36 -0.08 -0.06
CA GLN A 70 -22.67 -0.11 -1.37
C GLN A 70 -23.52 -0.81 -2.42
N SER A 71 -23.85 -0.10 -3.50
CA SER A 71 -24.60 -0.65 -4.63
C SER A 71 -23.72 -1.57 -5.48
N ALA A 72 -24.32 -2.48 -6.27
CA ALA A 72 -23.58 -3.29 -7.23
C ALA A 72 -22.81 -2.44 -8.27
N SER A 73 -23.38 -1.27 -8.62
CA SER A 73 -22.73 -0.27 -9.47
C SER A 73 -21.47 0.32 -8.84
N ASP A 74 -21.45 0.56 -7.52
CA ASP A 74 -20.27 1.10 -6.82
C ASP A 74 -19.11 0.10 -6.83
N ILE A 75 -19.41 -1.19 -6.58
CA ILE A 75 -18.41 -2.26 -6.63
C ILE A 75 -17.80 -2.36 -8.04
N SER A 76 -18.64 -2.33 -9.08
CA SER A 76 -18.18 -2.34 -10.47
C SER A 76 -17.33 -1.11 -10.81
N LEU A 77 -17.72 0.08 -10.33
CA LEU A 77 -16.95 1.31 -10.53
C LEU A 77 -15.57 1.22 -9.88
N ILE A 78 -15.49 0.74 -8.63
CA ILE A 78 -14.23 0.54 -7.90
C ILE A 78 -13.34 -0.45 -8.65
N GLN A 79 -13.88 -1.60 -9.07
CA GLN A 79 -13.14 -2.62 -9.81
C GLN A 79 -12.60 -2.07 -11.14
N ARG A 80 -13.41 -1.31 -11.89
CA ARG A 80 -12.97 -0.67 -13.14
C ARG A 80 -11.86 0.34 -12.90
N LEU A 81 -11.97 1.15 -11.85
CA LEU A 81 -10.96 2.14 -11.49
C LEU A 81 -9.64 1.46 -11.11
N VAL A 82 -9.68 0.46 -10.22
CA VAL A 82 -8.49 -0.30 -9.82
C VAL A 82 -7.82 -0.98 -11.02
N THR A 83 -8.61 -1.66 -11.84
CA THR A 83 -8.13 -2.33 -13.06
C THR A 83 -7.46 -1.35 -14.03
N ARG A 84 -8.03 -0.14 -14.20
CA ARG A 84 -7.46 0.89 -15.07
C ARG A 84 -6.06 1.32 -14.60
N TYR A 85 -5.85 1.49 -13.31
CA TYR A 85 -4.53 1.84 -12.76
C TYR A 85 -3.57 0.64 -12.82
N MET A 86 -4.02 -0.57 -12.49
CA MET A 86 -3.19 -1.78 -12.55
C MET A 86 -2.68 -2.09 -13.96
N LYS A 87 -3.46 -1.83 -15.00
CA LYS A 87 -3.09 -2.04 -16.42
C LYS A 87 -1.95 -1.13 -16.92
N GLN A 88 -1.59 -0.08 -16.18
CA GLN A 88 -0.51 0.82 -16.59
C GLN A 88 0.85 0.10 -16.45
N LYS A 89 1.45 -0.30 -17.58
CA LYS A 89 2.72 -1.04 -17.62
C LYS A 89 3.91 -0.34 -16.95
N ARG A 90 3.87 0.99 -16.83
CA ARG A 90 4.94 1.80 -16.19
C ARG A 90 4.69 2.07 -14.70
N SER A 91 3.76 1.36 -14.07
CA SER A 91 3.42 1.51 -12.66
C SER A 91 3.73 0.20 -11.93
N ILE A 92 4.31 0.30 -10.73
CA ILE A 92 4.49 -0.85 -9.86
C ILE A 92 3.15 -1.18 -9.17
N ILE A 93 2.86 -2.46 -9.00
CA ILE A 93 1.68 -2.92 -8.26
C ILE A 93 2.13 -3.27 -6.85
N LEU A 94 1.49 -2.65 -5.85
CA LEU A 94 1.72 -3.00 -4.46
C LEU A 94 0.59 -3.93 -3.97
N ALA A 95 0.81 -5.23 -4.10
CA ALA A 95 -0.16 -6.26 -3.73
C ALA A 95 -0.17 -6.45 -2.21
N VAL A 96 -0.89 -5.56 -1.52
CA VAL A 96 -1.04 -5.59 -0.06
C VAL A 96 -2.05 -6.67 0.35
N VAL A 97 -1.58 -7.66 1.09
CA VAL A 97 -2.38 -8.73 1.71
C VAL A 97 -2.35 -8.60 3.23
N SER A 98 -3.45 -8.94 3.89
CA SER A 98 -3.56 -8.96 5.35
C SER A 98 -3.38 -10.38 5.87
N ALA A 99 -2.50 -10.59 6.85
CA ALA A 99 -2.28 -11.90 7.47
C ALA A 99 -3.47 -12.41 8.29
N LYS A 100 -4.43 -11.52 8.61
CA LYS A 100 -5.69 -11.87 9.30
C LYS A 100 -6.53 -12.95 8.59
N ASN A 101 -6.47 -13.01 7.26
CA ASN A 101 -7.26 -13.92 6.44
C ASN A 101 -6.35 -14.65 5.46
N ASP A 102 -6.73 -15.85 5.04
CA ASP A 102 -6.02 -16.59 3.98
C ASP A 102 -5.77 -15.71 2.74
N TYR A 103 -4.51 -15.64 2.30
CA TYR A 103 -4.09 -14.85 1.15
C TYR A 103 -4.70 -15.36 -0.15
N ALA A 104 -5.00 -16.66 -0.27
CA ALA A 104 -5.62 -17.25 -1.46
C ALA A 104 -7.00 -16.65 -1.76
N ASN A 105 -7.71 -16.19 -0.72
CA ASN A 105 -9.02 -15.57 -0.83
C ASN A 105 -8.95 -14.05 -1.13
N GLN A 106 -7.76 -13.44 -1.16
CA GLN A 106 -7.61 -12.00 -1.32
C GLN A 106 -7.56 -11.62 -2.80
N ILE A 107 -8.63 -10.96 -3.26
CA ILE A 107 -8.85 -10.55 -4.66
C ILE A 107 -7.71 -9.73 -5.27
N VAL A 108 -6.91 -9.04 -4.45
CA VAL A 108 -5.76 -8.25 -4.91
C VAL A 108 -4.75 -9.12 -5.68
N LEU A 109 -4.53 -10.37 -5.26
CA LEU A 109 -3.60 -11.28 -5.93
C LEU A 109 -4.11 -11.70 -7.32
N LYS A 110 -5.42 -11.95 -7.43
CA LYS A 110 -6.06 -12.25 -8.71
C LYS A 110 -5.94 -11.07 -9.68
N LEU A 111 -6.19 -9.85 -9.20
CA LEU A 111 -6.08 -8.66 -10.04
C LEU A 111 -4.63 -8.35 -10.42
N ALA A 112 -3.68 -8.53 -9.50
CA ALA A 112 -2.26 -8.37 -9.76
C ALA A 112 -1.79 -9.33 -10.86
N ARG A 113 -2.08 -10.63 -10.75
CA ARG A 113 -1.76 -11.63 -11.79
C ARG A 113 -2.44 -11.35 -13.12
N THR A 114 -3.66 -10.80 -13.12
CA THR A 114 -4.35 -10.43 -14.36
C THR A 114 -3.67 -9.25 -15.06
N ALA A 115 -3.14 -8.30 -14.30
CA ALA A 115 -2.50 -7.09 -14.82
C ALA A 115 -1.00 -7.25 -15.10
N ASP A 116 -0.34 -8.17 -14.40
CA ASP A 116 1.09 -8.48 -14.46
C ASP A 116 1.31 -10.00 -14.31
N PRO A 117 1.00 -10.80 -15.35
CA PRO A 117 1.04 -12.26 -15.28
C PRO A 117 2.42 -12.83 -14.91
N ASP A 118 3.48 -12.16 -15.37
CA ASP A 118 4.87 -12.55 -15.11
C ASP A 118 5.39 -12.00 -13.78
N GLY A 119 4.60 -11.22 -13.03
CA GLY A 119 4.98 -10.64 -11.74
C GLY A 119 6.18 -9.68 -11.79
N MET A 120 6.47 -9.10 -12.97
CA MET A 120 7.71 -8.35 -13.24
C MET A 120 7.78 -6.99 -12.55
N ARG A 121 6.61 -6.43 -12.21
CA ARG A 121 6.45 -5.09 -11.62
C ARG A 121 5.51 -5.11 -10.42
N THR A 122 5.32 -6.28 -9.81
CA THR A 122 4.49 -6.45 -8.62
C THR A 122 5.40 -6.67 -7.42
N LEU A 123 5.14 -5.94 -6.34
CA LEU A 123 5.72 -6.14 -5.02
C LEU A 123 4.61 -6.61 -4.08
N GLY A 124 4.79 -7.77 -3.48
CA GLY A 124 3.86 -8.27 -2.46
C GLY A 124 4.14 -7.61 -1.11
N VAL A 125 3.09 -7.25 -0.37
CA VAL A 125 3.24 -6.73 1.01
C VAL A 125 2.30 -7.46 1.94
N ILE A 126 2.84 -8.10 2.96
CA ILE A 126 2.08 -8.74 4.03
C ILE A 126 1.93 -7.74 5.18
N THR A 127 0.70 -7.50 5.61
CA THR A 127 0.36 -6.60 6.71
C THR A 127 -0.37 -7.34 7.83
N LYS A 128 -0.39 -6.73 9.02
CA LYS A 128 -1.00 -7.30 10.24
C LYS A 128 -0.43 -8.68 10.62
N PRO A 129 0.90 -8.89 10.57
CA PRO A 129 1.52 -10.19 10.88
C PRO A 129 1.25 -10.64 12.34
N ASP A 130 0.94 -9.69 13.23
CA ASP A 130 0.51 -9.85 14.61
C ASP A 130 -0.85 -10.54 14.77
N THR A 131 -1.67 -10.58 13.72
CA THR A 131 -3.00 -11.20 13.77
C THR A 131 -2.99 -12.71 13.53
N LEU A 132 -1.82 -13.30 13.27
CA LEU A 132 -1.63 -14.73 13.09
C LEU A 132 -1.66 -15.49 14.44
N ASN A 133 -2.76 -15.34 15.18
CA ASN A 133 -3.04 -16.17 16.35
C ASN A 133 -3.68 -17.52 15.96
N ALA A 134 -3.87 -17.77 14.65
CA ALA A 134 -4.70 -18.85 14.11
C ALA A 134 -3.99 -20.21 13.95
N GLY A 135 -2.85 -20.42 14.61
CA GLY A 135 -2.16 -21.71 14.64
C GLY A 135 -0.98 -21.82 13.68
N PRO A 136 -0.07 -22.79 13.92
CA PRO A 136 1.26 -22.85 13.31
C PRO A 136 1.25 -23.12 11.80
N GLU A 137 0.16 -23.62 11.23
CA GLU A 137 0.05 -23.85 9.79
C GLU A 137 -0.12 -22.55 9.00
N LEU A 138 -1.00 -21.65 9.45
CA LEU A 138 -1.23 -20.38 8.77
C LEU A 138 0.04 -19.50 8.82
N GLU A 139 0.73 -19.50 9.96
CA GLU A 139 2.01 -18.81 10.10
C GLU A 139 3.07 -19.33 9.13
N ARG A 140 3.21 -20.67 9.00
CA ARG A 140 4.13 -21.26 8.01
C ARG A 140 3.75 -20.88 6.58
N SER A 141 2.46 -20.92 6.23
CA SER A 141 2.00 -20.53 4.90
C SER A 141 2.33 -19.07 4.57
N PHE A 142 2.17 -18.15 5.53
CA PHE A 142 2.55 -16.75 5.34
C PHE A 142 4.06 -16.54 5.31
N LEU A 143 4.85 -17.35 6.02
CA LEU A 143 6.30 -17.34 5.90
C LEU A 143 6.77 -17.82 4.53
N SER A 144 6.18 -18.90 4.00
CA SER A 144 6.47 -19.39 2.63
C SER A 144 6.09 -18.33 1.59
N LEU A 145 4.97 -17.64 1.79
CA LEU A 145 4.58 -16.48 0.96
C LEU A 145 5.62 -15.36 1.04
N ALA A 146 6.05 -14.97 2.24
CA ALA A 146 7.07 -13.95 2.44
C ALA A 146 8.45 -14.33 1.86
N ARG A 147 8.75 -15.63 1.78
CA ARG A 147 9.95 -16.18 1.11
C ARG A 147 9.78 -16.30 -0.40
N ASN A 148 8.69 -15.79 -0.97
CA ASN A 148 8.40 -15.79 -2.40
C ASN A 148 8.18 -17.21 -3.00
N GLN A 149 7.81 -18.19 -2.17
CA GLN A 149 7.69 -19.60 -2.56
C GLN A 149 6.30 -19.97 -3.09
N GLU A 150 5.24 -19.39 -2.51
CA GLU A 150 3.85 -19.68 -2.89
C GLU A 150 3.37 -18.85 -4.08
N VAL A 151 3.65 -17.55 -4.04
CA VAL A 151 3.29 -16.61 -5.09
C VAL A 151 4.54 -15.83 -5.45
N THR A 152 5.14 -16.16 -6.57
CA THR A 152 6.40 -15.54 -6.98
C THR A 152 6.16 -14.20 -7.65
N PHE A 153 6.78 -13.15 -7.10
CA PHE A 153 6.91 -11.85 -7.73
C PHE A 153 8.39 -11.50 -7.91
N ARG A 154 8.72 -10.79 -8.99
CA ARG A 154 10.12 -10.40 -9.27
C ARG A 154 10.67 -9.43 -8.24
N LEU A 155 9.82 -8.52 -7.74
CA LEU A 155 10.20 -7.60 -6.66
C LEU A 155 10.10 -8.24 -5.27
N GLY A 156 9.68 -9.50 -5.20
CA GLY A 156 9.56 -10.26 -3.95
C GLY A 156 8.39 -9.84 -3.08
N TRP A 157 8.56 -10.10 -1.78
CA TRP A 157 7.58 -9.86 -0.73
C TRP A 157 8.21 -9.09 0.43
N HIS A 158 7.40 -8.20 1.01
CA HIS A 158 7.78 -7.42 2.18
C HIS A 158 6.80 -7.61 3.32
N VAL A 159 7.26 -7.74 4.56
CA VAL A 159 6.41 -7.83 5.74
C VAL A 159 6.43 -6.53 6.52
N LEU A 160 5.25 -5.99 6.84
CA LEU A 160 5.08 -4.76 7.62
C LEU A 160 4.12 -4.98 8.78
N ARG A 161 4.45 -4.42 9.93
CA ARG A 161 3.52 -4.30 11.05
C ARG A 161 3.00 -2.87 11.09
N ASN A 162 1.70 -2.73 10.89
CA ASN A 162 1.03 -1.44 10.99
C ASN A 162 0.67 -1.16 12.45
N ARG A 163 0.51 0.12 12.77
CA ARG A 163 0.02 0.61 14.07
C ARG A 163 -1.31 -0.04 14.43
N ASP A 164 -1.47 -0.34 15.71
CA ASP A 164 -2.78 -0.70 16.26
C ASP A 164 -3.69 0.53 16.27
N THR A 165 -4.98 0.30 16.05
CA THR A 165 -6.00 1.35 15.92
C THR A 165 -6.44 1.88 17.29
N GLU A 166 -6.08 1.19 18.38
CA GLU A 166 -6.54 1.49 19.75
C GLU A 166 -5.72 2.58 20.46
N ARG A 167 -4.51 2.89 19.98
CA ARG A 167 -3.65 3.93 20.57
C ARG A 167 -3.67 5.18 19.69
N GLU A 168 -4.21 6.28 20.22
CA GLU A 168 -4.52 7.49 19.45
C GLU A 168 -3.27 8.31 19.02
N LEU A 169 -2.13 8.14 19.69
CA LEU A 169 -0.92 8.92 19.41
C LEU A 169 0.33 8.03 19.44
N TRP A 170 0.91 7.82 18.26
CA TRP A 170 2.25 7.26 18.09
C TRP A 170 3.10 8.27 17.33
N THR A 171 4.31 8.51 17.79
CA THR A 171 5.34 9.12 16.96
C THR A 171 5.79 8.15 15.87
N LEU A 172 6.44 8.66 14.82
CA LEU A 172 6.99 7.80 13.78
C LEU A 172 8.09 6.88 14.33
N ASP A 173 8.90 7.37 15.27
CA ASP A 173 10.01 6.62 15.86
C ASP A 173 9.52 5.50 16.78
N GLU A 174 8.51 5.75 17.62
CA GLU A 174 7.89 4.71 18.46
C GLU A 174 7.29 3.59 17.61
N ARG A 175 6.63 3.96 16.50
CA ARG A 175 6.07 2.99 15.57
C ARG A 175 7.16 2.11 14.95
N ASP A 176 8.24 2.73 14.49
CA ASP A 176 9.34 2.03 13.83
C ASP A 176 10.08 1.11 14.82
N ALA A 177 10.24 1.55 16.08
CA ALA A 177 10.81 0.74 17.16
C ALA A 177 9.93 -0.47 17.50
N ASP A 178 8.62 -0.29 17.64
CA ASP A 178 7.66 -1.37 17.95
C ASP A 178 7.54 -2.39 16.79
N GLU A 179 7.55 -1.91 15.55
CA GLU A 179 7.62 -2.78 14.37
C GLU A 179 8.91 -3.60 14.37
N SER A 180 10.06 -2.95 14.58
CA SER A 180 11.36 -3.62 14.62
C SER A 180 11.43 -4.65 15.74
N TYR A 181 10.92 -4.32 16.93
CA TYR A 181 10.88 -5.23 18.06
C TYR A 181 10.07 -6.50 17.73
N PHE A 182 8.85 -6.32 17.22
CA PHE A 182 8.01 -7.46 16.84
C PHE A 182 8.66 -8.33 15.77
N LEU A 183 9.15 -7.73 14.68
CA LEU A 183 9.76 -8.47 13.58
C LEU A 183 11.12 -9.08 13.94
N SER A 184 11.80 -8.60 14.98
CA SER A 184 13.04 -9.19 15.48
C SER A 184 12.85 -10.52 16.22
N SER A 185 11.60 -10.87 16.56
CA SER A 185 11.25 -12.06 17.32
C SER A 185 10.27 -12.97 16.57
N GLY A 186 10.05 -14.18 17.10
CA GLY A 186 9.10 -15.14 16.54
C GLY A 186 9.49 -15.66 15.15
N ALA A 187 8.49 -16.12 14.39
CA ALA A 187 8.73 -16.79 13.12
C ALA A 187 9.24 -15.84 12.01
N TRP A 188 8.85 -14.55 12.10
CA TRP A 188 9.27 -13.47 11.21
C TRP A 188 10.75 -13.09 11.37
N ALA A 189 11.37 -13.46 12.51
CA ALA A 189 12.81 -13.34 12.74
C ALA A 189 13.66 -14.03 11.67
N SER A 190 13.11 -15.10 11.07
CA SER A 190 13.79 -15.93 10.07
C SER A 190 13.83 -15.33 8.67
N LEU A 191 13.11 -14.22 8.43
CA LEU A 191 13.14 -13.53 7.13
C LEU A 191 14.34 -12.60 7.05
N ALA A 192 14.84 -12.40 5.84
CA ALA A 192 15.94 -11.48 5.57
C ALA A 192 15.56 -10.04 5.99
N PRO A 193 16.46 -9.27 6.64
CA PRO A 193 16.18 -7.90 7.09
C PRO A 193 15.67 -6.96 6.00
N GLU A 194 16.11 -7.15 4.76
CA GLU A 194 15.71 -6.40 3.57
C GLU A 194 14.25 -6.64 3.16
N CYS A 195 13.62 -7.74 3.60
CA CYS A 195 12.24 -8.10 3.25
C CYS A 195 11.24 -7.80 4.37
N ARG A 196 11.64 -7.07 5.42
CA ARG A 196 10.79 -6.82 6.59
C ARG A 196 11.03 -5.45 7.21
N GLY A 197 9.95 -4.82 7.67
CA GLY A 197 9.96 -3.52 8.34
C GLY A 197 9.92 -2.33 7.38
N SER A 198 9.40 -1.22 7.86
CA SER A 198 9.20 -0.01 7.07
C SER A 198 10.49 0.70 6.69
N THR A 199 11.57 0.53 7.46
CA THR A 199 12.88 1.12 7.16
C THR A 199 13.50 0.54 5.90
N SER A 200 13.53 -0.79 5.77
CA SER A 200 14.03 -1.46 4.57
C SER A 200 13.16 -1.18 3.34
N LEU A 201 11.83 -1.14 3.51
CA LEU A 201 10.92 -0.80 2.41
C LEU A 201 11.13 0.64 1.89
N ARG A 202 11.51 1.58 2.75
CA ARG A 202 11.81 2.96 2.36
C ARG A 202 13.16 3.10 1.65
N ALA A 203 14.06 2.13 1.83
CA ALA A 203 15.39 2.12 1.25
C ALA A 203 15.48 1.32 -0.07
N ALA A 204 14.46 0.52 -0.40
CA ALA A 204 14.35 -0.29 -1.61
C ALA A 204 13.85 0.52 -2.82
#